data_AF-A0A2D5GWC3-F1
#
_entry.id   AF-A0A2D5GWC3-F1
#
_cell.length_a   1.000
_cell.length_b   1.000
_cell.length_c   1.000
_cell.angle_alpha   90.00
_cell.angle_beta   90.00
_cell.angle_gamma   90.00
#
_symmetry.space_group_name_H-M   'P 1'
#
loop_
_entity.id
_entity.type
_entity.pdbx_description
1 polymer ?
#
loop_
_entity_poly.entity_id
_entity_poly.type
_entity_poly.pdbx_seq_one_letter_code
_entity_poly.pdbx_strand_id
1 'polypeptide(L)'
;MTTRNFCKRARLGASLAVGALVLCPLVSRIIMQVQGLRLEHLEQNVFDYHFAYLGVSYIFFIGVCLQALTGSEKFCLGLPVSSTSIATWMMLSMVGLVVALQLVTNGLYRVLFFDDRWLADYWPLLGPLLFMVTLILVGHAAYWSLHAPSLTKCIFWSAVVVALFWWFISRYFPNGYNEEIVPWRTVTLGEFILMQSLGVAAWYQGTRAFAHMRNGTALPSPQWEQLQVWWKGLLTGSIPEQPIVPLSRKAALARLHWRDSCQRAALLAGVGFGLTMLVINVLVIANFDPSRTNQNYFSQLVEVFFISSMFFGLIAAIIVAVLMGEGTTGSGRTEMKQFLTKAPLVDRDLNSILFRNLLKTLGLTFMGIVVALTLSLIIAGIWHGAEVFQVLFSSVIRGGGSILPVFLLVIGFWVIAANMISVFWTGRSWFYFTAIGVFFGGIVFYIILMNLGDTLFRNSMLYHYMTIVLLLLPPLLICAGTFAAYMVACRRKLISMTGSIVALVLWMCSVTGVLIWMLEHSQYYHGVVWVLLLIYATLAALVLAPFATIPLALSWNRHR
;
A
#
# COMPACT_ATOMS: atom_id res chain seq x y z
N MET A 1 6.24 17.78 -29.57
CA MET A 1 6.09 16.31 -29.50
C MET A 1 6.22 15.75 -28.08
N THR A 2 7.20 16.20 -27.29
CA THR A 2 7.44 15.74 -25.90
C THR A 2 6.23 15.92 -24.97
N THR A 3 5.58 17.10 -24.98
CA THR A 3 4.36 17.37 -24.18
C THR A 3 3.20 16.45 -24.55
N ARG A 4 2.97 16.22 -25.85
CA ARG A 4 1.91 15.32 -26.33
C ARG A 4 2.13 13.88 -25.84
N ASN A 5 3.38 13.41 -25.86
CA ASN A 5 3.74 12.08 -25.37
C ASN A 5 3.62 11.96 -23.85
N PHE A 6 4.03 13.00 -23.11
CA PHE A 6 3.86 13.09 -21.66
C PHE A 6 2.38 12.99 -21.28
N CYS A 7 1.52 13.84 -21.87
CA CYS A 7 0.07 13.82 -21.61
C CYS A 7 -0.56 12.46 -22.00
N LYS A 8 -0.16 11.87 -23.13
CA LYS A 8 -0.67 10.54 -23.55
C LYS A 8 -0.35 9.45 -22.52
N ARG A 9 0.83 9.50 -21.90
CA ARG A 9 1.24 8.53 -20.87
C ARG A 9 0.60 8.82 -19.51
N ALA A 10 0.46 10.09 -19.15
CA ALA A 10 -0.15 10.51 -17.90
C ALA A 10 -1.66 10.22 -17.85
N ARG A 11 -2.37 10.29 -18.99
CA ARG A 11 -3.85 10.25 -19.05
C ARG A 11 -4.47 9.09 -18.26
N LEU A 12 -3.98 7.87 -18.44
CA LEU A 12 -4.57 6.69 -17.79
C LEU A 12 -4.30 6.69 -16.28
N GLY A 13 -3.07 7.00 -15.88
CA GLY A 13 -2.70 7.12 -14.46
C GLY A 13 -3.46 8.26 -13.77
N ALA A 14 -3.57 9.42 -14.44
CA ALA A 14 -4.34 10.57 -13.99
C ALA A 14 -5.82 10.22 -13.77
N SER A 15 -6.46 9.55 -14.73
CA SER A 15 -7.87 9.14 -14.59
C SER A 15 -8.08 8.14 -13.45
N LEU A 16 -7.14 7.20 -13.26
CA LEU A 16 -7.20 6.25 -12.16
C LEU A 16 -6.99 6.92 -10.80
N ALA A 17 -6.03 7.84 -10.70
CA ALA A 17 -5.74 8.59 -9.49
C ALA A 17 -6.93 9.44 -9.05
N VAL A 18 -7.46 10.28 -9.96
CA VAL A 18 -8.64 11.12 -9.68
C VAL A 18 -9.86 10.24 -9.38
N GLY A 19 -10.06 9.18 -10.16
CA GLY A 19 -11.12 8.21 -9.93
C GLY A 19 -11.04 7.61 -8.54
N ALA A 20 -9.91 7.03 -8.14
CA ALA A 20 -9.73 6.43 -6.83
C ALA A 20 -9.93 7.44 -5.68
N LEU A 21 -9.40 8.66 -5.83
CA LEU A 21 -9.54 9.72 -4.83
C LEU A 21 -10.98 10.16 -4.62
N VAL A 22 -11.80 10.17 -5.67
CA VAL A 22 -13.21 10.58 -5.57
C VAL A 22 -14.10 9.41 -5.18
N LEU A 23 -13.87 8.24 -5.77
CA LEU A 23 -14.74 7.08 -5.62
C LEU A 23 -14.59 6.43 -4.25
N CYS A 24 -13.38 6.26 -3.70
CA CYS A 24 -13.21 5.60 -2.40
C CYS A 24 -13.95 6.33 -1.25
N PRO A 25 -13.86 7.67 -1.11
CA PRO A 25 -14.66 8.41 -0.14
C PRO A 25 -16.17 8.33 -0.42
N LEU A 26 -16.56 8.27 -1.70
CA LEU A 26 -17.96 8.14 -2.08
C LEU A 26 -18.53 6.78 -1.64
N VAL A 27 -17.78 5.69 -1.81
CA VAL A 27 -18.11 4.36 -1.27
C VAL A 27 -18.27 4.43 0.24
N SER A 28 -17.28 5.01 0.93
CA SER A 28 -17.27 5.09 2.39
C SER A 28 -18.52 5.83 2.90
N ARG A 29 -18.87 6.96 2.28
CA ARG A 29 -20.10 7.70 2.58
C ARG A 29 -21.36 6.84 2.42
N ILE A 30 -21.47 6.11 1.33
CA ILE A 30 -22.64 5.25 1.05
C ILE A 30 -22.71 4.10 2.05
N ILE A 31 -21.59 3.45 2.37
CA ILE A 31 -21.55 2.38 3.38
C ILE A 31 -22.01 2.92 4.74
N MET A 32 -21.54 4.09 5.15
CA MET A 32 -21.95 4.71 6.42
C MET A 32 -23.45 5.04 6.42
N GLN A 33 -23.98 5.57 5.31
CA GLN A 33 -25.41 5.83 5.15
C GLN A 33 -26.25 4.55 5.21
N VAL A 34 -25.82 3.47 4.56
CA VAL A 34 -26.48 2.16 4.58
C VAL A 34 -26.45 1.54 5.98
N GLN A 35 -25.39 1.79 6.77
CA GLN A 35 -25.28 1.34 8.17
C GLN A 35 -26.08 2.21 9.16
N GLY A 36 -26.80 3.23 8.69
CA GLY A 36 -27.58 4.12 9.55
C GLY A 36 -26.73 5.06 10.42
N LEU A 37 -25.41 5.11 10.19
CA LEU A 37 -24.51 6.05 10.85
C LEU A 37 -24.71 7.44 10.21
N ARG A 38 -25.30 8.37 10.98
CA ARG A 38 -25.52 9.74 10.51
C ARG A 38 -24.20 10.48 10.28
N LEU A 39 -24.17 11.29 9.21
CA LEU A 39 -23.07 12.19 8.85
C LEU A 39 -22.71 13.22 9.93
N GLU A 40 -23.51 13.38 11.00
CA GLU A 40 -23.19 14.23 12.16
C GLU A 40 -21.86 13.81 12.82
N HIS A 41 -21.47 12.53 12.76
CA HIS A 41 -20.14 12.08 13.23
C HIS A 41 -18.98 12.47 12.31
N LEU A 42 -19.25 12.88 11.06
CA LEU A 42 -18.23 13.34 10.11
C LEU A 42 -17.86 14.81 10.33
N GLU A 43 -18.79 15.61 10.87
CA GLU A 43 -18.54 17.02 11.24
C GLU A 43 -17.50 17.15 12.36
N GLN A 44 -17.36 16.14 13.23
CA GLN A 44 -16.34 16.11 14.29
C GLN A 44 -14.92 15.74 13.79
N ASN A 45 -14.76 15.09 12.63
CA ASN A 45 -13.47 14.57 12.13
C ASN A 45 -13.06 15.09 10.73
N VAL A 46 -13.57 16.26 10.33
CA VAL A 46 -13.35 16.82 8.97
C VAL A 46 -11.87 17.01 8.63
N PHE A 47 -11.07 17.44 9.61
CA PHE A 47 -9.65 17.68 9.41
C PHE A 47 -8.86 16.40 9.18
N ASP A 48 -9.24 15.29 9.83
CA ASP A 48 -8.60 13.99 9.62
C ASP A 48 -8.85 13.49 8.19
N TYR A 49 -10.07 13.68 7.67
CA TYR A 49 -10.39 13.39 6.28
C TYR A 49 -9.62 14.28 5.30
N HIS A 50 -9.46 15.57 5.61
CA HIS A 50 -8.66 16.49 4.81
C HIS A 50 -7.18 16.10 4.78
N PHE A 51 -6.57 15.76 5.92
CA PHE A 51 -5.18 15.28 5.98
C PHE A 51 -4.99 13.94 5.26
N ALA A 52 -5.93 13.00 5.44
CA ALA A 52 -5.90 11.73 4.71
C ALA A 52 -6.01 11.96 3.19
N TYR A 53 -6.91 12.84 2.76
CA TYR A 53 -7.02 13.24 1.35
C TYR A 53 -5.72 13.86 0.83
N LEU A 54 -5.13 14.82 1.55
CA LEU A 54 -3.88 15.46 1.15
C LEU A 54 -2.76 14.41 1.04
N GLY A 55 -2.56 13.58 2.06
CA GLY A 55 -1.54 12.53 2.01
C GLY A 55 -1.70 11.57 0.82
N VAL A 56 -2.91 11.05 0.62
CA VAL A 56 -3.18 10.07 -0.47
C VAL A 56 -3.12 10.72 -1.85
N SER A 57 -3.65 11.95 -2.00
CA SER A 57 -3.60 12.68 -3.28
C SER A 57 -2.18 13.03 -3.67
N TYR A 58 -1.33 13.42 -2.71
CA TYR A 58 0.07 13.74 -2.96
C TYR A 58 0.81 12.51 -3.50
N ILE A 59 0.61 11.35 -2.86
CA ILE A 59 1.22 10.07 -3.29
C ILE A 59 0.77 9.70 -4.71
N PHE A 60 -0.54 9.75 -5.01
CA PHE A 60 -1.03 9.40 -6.33
C PHE A 60 -0.55 10.36 -7.42
N PHE A 61 -0.59 11.67 -7.18
CA PHE A 61 -0.20 12.66 -8.17
C PHE A 61 1.31 12.62 -8.46
N ILE A 62 2.14 12.43 -7.43
CA ILE A 62 3.58 12.18 -7.61
C ILE A 62 3.81 10.88 -8.40
N GLY A 63 3.10 9.80 -8.07
CA GLY A 63 3.20 8.53 -8.79
C GLY A 63 2.90 8.64 -10.28
N VAL A 64 1.82 9.34 -10.65
CA VAL A 64 1.45 9.61 -12.04
C VAL A 64 2.52 10.45 -12.75
N CYS A 65 3.06 11.47 -12.08
CA CYS A 65 4.13 12.31 -12.63
C CYS A 65 5.40 11.50 -12.91
N LEU A 66 5.86 10.68 -11.96
CA LEU A 66 7.05 9.85 -12.11
C LEU A 66 6.90 8.82 -13.25
N GLN A 67 5.73 8.20 -13.37
CA GLN A 67 5.45 7.26 -14.46
C GLN A 67 5.47 7.96 -15.83
N ALA A 68 4.90 9.16 -15.93
CA ALA A 68 4.91 9.93 -17.17
C ALA A 68 6.31 10.45 -17.54
N LEU A 69 7.13 10.81 -16.55
CA LEU A 69 8.49 11.30 -16.72
C LEU A 69 9.48 10.21 -17.10
N THR A 70 9.54 9.09 -16.39
CA THR A 70 10.47 7.98 -16.70
C THR A 70 10.37 7.53 -18.16
N GLY A 71 9.16 7.61 -18.71
CA GLY A 71 8.90 7.34 -20.11
C GLY A 71 9.37 8.40 -21.11
N SER A 72 9.42 9.66 -20.68
CA SER A 72 9.73 10.84 -21.50
C SER A 72 11.20 11.26 -21.39
N GLU A 73 11.85 10.95 -20.27
CA GLU A 73 13.25 11.25 -19.95
C GLU A 73 14.22 10.71 -21.01
N LYS A 74 14.06 9.45 -21.41
CA LYS A 74 14.91 8.80 -22.43
C LYS A 74 14.97 9.57 -23.74
N PHE A 75 13.86 10.17 -24.15
CA PHE A 75 13.81 10.99 -25.37
C PHE A 75 14.44 12.36 -25.15
N CYS A 76 14.25 12.94 -23.97
CA CYS A 76 14.74 14.28 -23.65
C CYS A 76 16.26 14.33 -23.51
N LEU A 77 16.89 13.28 -22.98
CA LEU A 77 18.35 13.22 -22.82
C LEU A 77 19.12 13.30 -24.14
N GLY A 78 18.53 12.80 -25.23
CA GLY A 78 19.14 12.81 -26.58
C GLY A 78 18.88 14.07 -27.41
N LEU A 79 18.10 15.05 -26.91
CA LEU A 79 17.80 16.27 -27.67
C LEU A 79 18.99 17.23 -27.66
N PRO A 80 19.35 17.87 -28.79
CA PRO A 80 20.42 18.89 -28.84
C PRO A 80 19.92 20.26 -28.35
N VAL A 81 19.30 20.28 -27.16
CA VAL A 81 18.77 21.50 -26.51
C VAL A 81 19.53 21.74 -25.21
N SER A 82 19.56 22.96 -24.69
CA SER A 82 20.19 23.25 -23.40
C SER A 82 19.61 22.40 -22.26
N SER A 83 20.46 21.97 -21.33
CA SER A 83 20.04 21.18 -20.16
C SER A 83 19.05 21.94 -19.29
N THR A 84 19.17 23.27 -19.24
CA THR A 84 18.27 24.17 -18.51
C THR A 84 16.86 24.14 -19.10
N SER A 85 16.70 24.23 -20.43
CA SER A 85 15.38 24.18 -21.07
C SER A 85 14.70 22.83 -20.88
N ILE A 86 15.45 21.73 -20.97
CA ILE A 86 14.91 20.38 -20.77
C ILE A 86 14.43 20.19 -19.32
N ALA A 87 15.30 20.48 -18.35
CA ALA A 87 14.97 20.33 -16.94
C ALA A 87 13.81 21.24 -16.51
N THR A 88 13.76 22.48 -17.01
CA THR A 88 12.66 23.42 -16.75
C THR A 88 11.34 22.91 -17.34
N TRP A 89 11.36 22.39 -18.56
CA TRP A 89 10.18 21.79 -19.18
C TRP A 89 9.65 20.58 -18.38
N MET A 90 10.53 19.72 -17.88
CA MET A 90 10.14 18.58 -17.03
C MET A 90 9.49 19.04 -15.73
N MET A 91 10.08 20.03 -15.04
CA MET A 91 9.53 20.61 -13.82
C MET A 91 8.16 21.24 -14.04
N LEU A 92 8.03 22.10 -15.05
CA LEU A 92 6.77 22.77 -15.37
C LEU A 92 5.68 21.78 -15.80
N SER A 93 6.04 20.72 -16.54
CA SER A 93 5.07 19.70 -16.96
C SER A 93 4.51 18.91 -15.78
N MET A 94 5.34 18.56 -14.79
CA MET A 94 4.86 17.92 -13.56
C MET A 94 4.01 18.87 -12.73
N VAL A 95 4.50 20.08 -12.46
CA VAL A 95 3.78 21.08 -11.67
C VAL A 95 2.42 21.37 -12.29
N GLY A 96 2.38 21.62 -13.61
CA GLY A 96 1.14 21.86 -14.34
C GLY A 96 0.18 20.67 -14.29
N LEU A 97 0.68 19.43 -14.38
CA LEU A 97 -0.14 18.24 -14.25
C LEU A 97 -0.73 18.11 -12.84
N VAL A 98 0.08 18.25 -11.78
CA VAL A 98 -0.42 18.13 -10.40
C VAL A 98 -1.42 19.23 -10.08
N VAL A 99 -1.16 20.47 -10.50
CA VAL A 99 -2.11 21.57 -10.32
C VAL A 99 -3.44 21.25 -11.01
N ALA A 100 -3.40 20.77 -12.26
CA ALA A 100 -4.61 20.38 -12.98
C ALA A 100 -5.36 19.23 -12.27
N LEU A 101 -4.65 18.20 -11.80
CA LEU A 101 -5.27 17.08 -11.09
C LEU A 101 -5.88 17.50 -9.75
N GLN A 102 -5.19 18.36 -8.99
CA GLN A 102 -5.70 18.89 -7.73
C GLN A 102 -6.97 19.73 -7.97
N LEU A 103 -6.96 20.60 -8.99
CA LEU A 103 -8.11 21.45 -9.33
C LEU A 103 -9.32 20.61 -9.79
N VAL A 104 -9.11 19.63 -10.66
CA VAL A 104 -10.19 18.73 -11.12
C VAL A 104 -10.75 17.93 -9.96
N THR A 105 -9.88 17.37 -9.11
CA THR A 105 -10.31 16.58 -7.95
C THR A 105 -11.10 17.45 -6.99
N ASN A 106 -10.59 18.62 -6.60
CA ASN A 106 -11.29 19.56 -5.72
C ASN A 106 -12.63 20.03 -6.33
N GLY A 107 -12.67 20.29 -7.64
CA GLY A 107 -13.91 20.60 -8.36
C GLY A 107 -14.94 19.48 -8.28
N LEU A 108 -14.53 18.22 -8.43
CA LEU A 108 -15.42 17.06 -8.24
C LEU A 108 -15.90 16.94 -6.79
N TYR A 109 -15.05 17.26 -5.81
CA TYR A 109 -15.47 17.27 -4.40
C TYR A 109 -16.56 18.31 -4.13
N ARG A 110 -16.46 19.50 -4.73
CA ARG A 110 -17.51 20.55 -4.67
C ARG A 110 -18.83 20.08 -5.25
N VAL A 111 -18.81 19.32 -6.35
CA VAL A 111 -20.04 18.86 -6.98
C VAL A 111 -20.68 17.69 -6.24
N LEU A 112 -19.88 16.79 -5.66
CA LEU A 112 -20.36 15.49 -5.17
C LEU A 112 -20.56 15.40 -3.66
N PHE A 113 -19.83 16.18 -2.86
CA PHE A 113 -19.76 15.97 -1.41
C PHE A 113 -20.21 17.16 -0.57
N PHE A 114 -20.04 18.39 -1.03
CA PHE A 114 -20.11 19.57 -0.16
C PHE A 114 -20.83 20.76 -0.82
N ASP A 115 -21.54 21.56 -0.04
CA ASP A 115 -22.09 22.85 -0.50
C ASP A 115 -20.98 23.91 -0.64
N ASP A 116 -21.20 24.91 -1.51
CA ASP A 116 -20.22 25.94 -1.90
C ASP A 116 -19.55 26.68 -0.72
N ARG A 117 -20.26 26.84 0.40
CA ARG A 117 -19.74 27.52 1.61
C ARG A 117 -18.77 26.65 2.41
N TRP A 118 -18.97 25.33 2.40
CA TRP A 118 -18.27 24.39 3.28
C TRP A 118 -16.81 24.19 2.87
N LEU A 119 -16.52 24.19 1.56
CA LEU A 119 -15.16 24.01 1.03
C LEU A 119 -14.29 25.27 1.18
N ALA A 120 -14.88 26.46 1.06
CA ALA A 120 -14.16 27.72 1.24
C ALA A 120 -13.73 27.91 2.70
N ASP A 121 -14.56 27.45 3.63
CA ASP A 121 -14.27 27.52 5.05
C ASP A 121 -13.40 26.33 5.52
N TYR A 122 -13.78 25.09 5.29
CA TYR A 122 -13.10 23.97 5.97
C TYR A 122 -12.05 23.25 5.11
N TRP A 123 -11.93 23.56 3.82
CA TRP A 123 -11.07 22.83 2.88
C TRP A 123 -10.11 23.74 2.08
N PRO A 124 -8.99 24.17 2.68
CA PRO A 124 -8.07 25.12 2.05
C PRO A 124 -7.40 24.55 0.79
N LEU A 125 -7.47 25.29 -0.31
CA LEU A 125 -6.85 24.91 -1.59
C LEU A 125 -5.49 25.59 -1.79
N LEU A 126 -5.39 26.90 -1.55
CA LEU A 126 -4.24 27.71 -1.99
C LEU A 126 -2.94 27.32 -1.29
N GLY A 127 -2.92 27.29 0.05
CA GLY A 127 -1.73 26.94 0.83
C GLY A 127 -1.20 25.54 0.51
N PRO A 128 -2.03 24.48 0.62
CA PRO A 128 -1.62 23.12 0.28
C PRO A 128 -1.15 22.95 -1.17
N LEU A 129 -1.80 23.64 -2.12
CA LEU A 129 -1.39 23.61 -3.53
C LEU A 129 0.00 24.24 -3.73
N LEU A 130 0.27 25.41 -3.16
CA LEU A 130 1.59 26.06 -3.26
C LEU A 130 2.68 25.23 -2.57
N PHE A 131 2.36 24.63 -1.42
CA PHE A 131 3.26 23.70 -0.75
C PHE A 131 3.56 22.47 -1.63
N MET A 132 2.54 21.89 -2.28
CA MET A 132 2.70 20.80 -3.24
C MET A 132 3.62 21.15 -4.40
N VAL A 133 3.46 22.33 -5.00
CA VAL A 133 4.34 22.82 -6.07
C VAL A 133 5.78 22.90 -5.57
N THR A 134 5.98 23.46 -4.37
CA THR A 134 7.31 23.55 -3.73
C THR A 134 7.90 22.15 -3.51
N LEU A 135 7.10 21.21 -3.00
CA LEU A 135 7.51 19.83 -2.75
C LEU A 135 7.89 19.09 -4.03
N ILE A 136 7.19 19.30 -5.14
CA ILE A 136 7.53 18.71 -6.44
C ILE A 136 8.85 19.26 -6.96
N LEU A 137 9.08 20.58 -6.86
CA LEU A 137 10.33 21.21 -7.29
C LEU A 137 11.51 20.73 -6.46
N VAL A 138 11.37 20.69 -5.13
CA VAL A 138 12.38 20.16 -4.21
C VAL A 138 12.62 18.67 -4.47
N GLY A 139 11.56 17.88 -4.66
CA GLY A 139 11.66 16.46 -4.99
C GLY A 139 12.37 16.22 -6.33
N HIS A 140 12.15 17.06 -7.32
CA HIS A 140 12.86 17.01 -8.60
C HIS A 140 14.35 17.34 -8.45
N ALA A 141 14.68 18.34 -7.62
CA ALA A 141 16.06 18.67 -7.29
C ALA A 141 16.75 17.50 -6.56
N ALA A 142 16.07 16.89 -5.61
CA ALA A 142 16.54 15.69 -4.91
C ALA A 142 16.76 14.52 -5.87
N TYR A 143 15.79 14.24 -6.75
CA TYR A 143 15.85 13.16 -7.75
C TYR A 143 17.12 13.25 -8.61
N TRP A 144 17.40 14.41 -9.22
CA TRP A 144 18.59 14.56 -10.05
C TRP A 144 19.88 14.59 -9.24
N SER A 145 19.84 15.17 -8.04
CA SER A 145 21.01 15.18 -7.15
C SER A 145 21.44 13.77 -6.73
N LEU A 146 20.48 12.87 -6.54
CA LEU A 146 20.67 11.48 -6.13
C LEU A 146 21.05 10.52 -7.28
N HIS A 147 21.14 11.00 -8.53
CA HIS A 147 21.77 10.22 -9.62
C HIS A 147 23.27 10.04 -9.42
N ALA A 148 23.92 10.97 -8.71
CA ALA A 148 25.27 10.85 -8.19
C ALA A 148 25.20 10.81 -6.65
N PRO A 149 24.75 9.68 -6.08
CA PRO A 149 24.46 9.60 -4.65
C PRO A 149 25.74 9.72 -3.81
N SER A 150 25.60 10.39 -2.68
CA SER A 150 26.60 10.43 -1.62
C SER A 150 25.89 10.40 -0.27
N LEU A 151 26.56 9.90 0.77
CA LEU A 151 26.01 9.89 2.12
C LEU A 151 25.57 11.29 2.57
N THR A 152 26.39 12.30 2.28
CA THR A 152 26.10 13.70 2.58
C THR A 152 24.83 14.20 1.86
N LYS A 153 24.67 13.90 0.57
CA LYS A 153 23.46 14.26 -0.18
C LYS A 153 22.24 13.53 0.36
N CYS A 154 22.35 12.25 0.69
CA CYS A 154 21.25 11.47 1.24
C CYS A 154 20.78 12.00 2.61
N ILE A 155 21.72 12.34 3.49
CA ILE A 155 21.42 12.96 4.80
C ILE A 155 20.80 14.33 4.60
N PHE A 156 21.39 15.17 3.75
CA PHE A 156 20.89 16.51 3.44
C PHE A 156 19.45 16.47 2.90
N TRP A 157 19.19 15.66 1.88
CA TRP A 157 17.84 15.57 1.30
C TRP A 157 16.83 14.94 2.25
N SER A 158 17.24 13.93 3.05
CA SER A 158 16.38 13.39 4.12
C SER A 158 16.01 14.47 5.14
N ALA A 159 16.98 15.28 5.60
CA ALA A 159 16.75 16.37 6.53
C ALA A 159 15.83 17.45 5.94
N VAL A 160 16.02 17.81 4.66
CA VAL A 160 15.14 18.75 3.96
C VAL A 160 13.71 18.23 3.87
N VAL A 161 13.52 16.95 3.54
CA VAL A 161 12.19 16.33 3.49
C VAL A 161 11.52 16.35 4.87
N VAL A 162 12.24 15.96 5.93
CA VAL A 162 11.72 16.01 7.31
C VAL A 162 11.36 17.44 7.70
N ALA A 163 12.22 18.42 7.41
CA ALA A 163 11.96 19.83 7.71
C ALA A 163 10.73 20.38 6.97
N LEU A 164 10.52 20.00 5.70
CA LEU A 164 9.35 20.42 4.93
C LEU A 164 8.05 19.83 5.51
N PHE A 165 8.03 18.54 5.85
CA PHE A 165 6.85 17.92 6.46
C PHE A 165 6.60 18.45 7.87
N TRP A 166 7.65 18.68 8.64
CA TRP A 166 7.54 19.33 9.94
C TRP A 166 6.91 20.73 9.81
N TRP A 167 7.41 21.55 8.87
CA TRP A 167 6.86 22.88 8.60
C TRP A 167 5.40 22.84 8.13
N PHE A 168 5.05 21.88 7.27
CA PHE A 168 3.69 21.65 6.83
C PHE A 168 2.75 21.37 8.01
N ILE A 169 3.13 20.44 8.89
CA ILE A 169 2.33 20.07 10.06
C ILE A 169 2.26 21.24 11.04
N SER A 170 3.39 21.88 11.37
CA SER A 170 3.44 22.99 12.31
C SER A 170 2.56 24.15 11.87
N ARG A 171 2.35 24.33 10.56
CA ARG A 171 1.47 25.39 10.05
C ARG A 171 -0.01 25.15 10.37
N TYR A 172 -0.46 23.89 10.42
CA TYR A 172 -1.83 23.57 10.83
C TYR A 172 -2.02 23.65 12.35
N PHE A 173 -0.93 23.54 13.12
CA PHE A 173 -0.91 23.57 14.59
C PHE A 173 -0.03 24.71 15.14
N PRO A 174 -0.32 25.99 14.82
CA PRO A 174 0.54 27.11 15.22
C PRO A 174 0.57 27.33 16.73
N ASN A 175 -0.51 26.98 17.44
CA ASN A 175 -0.64 27.13 18.89
C ASN A 175 -0.30 25.85 19.66
N GLY A 176 0.16 24.80 18.96
CA GLY A 176 0.43 23.48 19.51
C GLY A 176 -0.58 22.43 19.06
N TYR A 177 -0.20 21.15 19.19
CA TYR A 177 -0.99 20.01 18.70
C TYR A 177 -2.32 19.79 19.43
N ASN A 178 -2.47 20.37 20.64
CA ASN A 178 -3.66 20.21 21.48
C ASN A 178 -4.66 21.36 21.33
N GLU A 179 -4.33 22.36 20.52
CA GLU A 179 -5.17 23.51 20.24
C GLU A 179 -5.94 23.32 18.92
N GLU A 180 -6.96 24.14 18.69
CA GLU A 180 -7.78 24.04 17.48
C GLU A 180 -6.94 24.18 16.19
N ILE A 181 -7.22 23.29 15.24
CA ILE A 181 -6.54 23.26 13.94
C ILE A 181 -6.89 24.53 13.16
N VAL A 182 -5.86 25.23 12.70
CA VAL A 182 -6.05 26.44 11.88
C VAL A 182 -5.92 26.05 10.40
N PRO A 183 -7.02 26.05 9.62
CA PRO A 183 -6.94 25.71 8.20
C PRO A 183 -6.05 26.71 7.45
N TRP A 184 -5.19 26.22 6.55
CA TRP A 184 -4.26 27.03 5.75
C TRP A 184 -4.97 27.78 4.61
N ARG A 185 -5.99 28.59 4.96
CA ARG A 185 -6.83 29.34 4.01
C ARG A 185 -6.08 30.52 3.40
N THR A 186 -5.35 31.25 4.23
CA THR A 186 -4.57 32.43 3.84
C THR A 186 -3.09 32.10 3.88
N VAL A 187 -2.41 32.46 2.80
CA VAL A 187 -0.95 32.35 2.69
C VAL A 187 -0.37 33.69 3.06
N THR A 188 0.45 33.74 4.11
CA THR A 188 1.10 34.99 4.51
C THR A 188 2.15 35.39 3.49
N LEU A 189 2.50 36.68 3.42
CA LEU A 189 3.55 37.16 2.53
C LEU A 189 4.89 36.44 2.80
N GLY A 190 5.20 36.18 4.07
CA GLY A 190 6.39 35.42 4.47
C GLY A 190 6.39 33.98 3.96
N GLU A 191 5.26 33.27 4.11
CA GLU A 191 5.08 31.91 3.57
C GLU A 191 5.23 31.88 2.05
N PHE A 192 4.66 32.87 1.34
CA PHE A 192 4.78 32.99 -0.10
C PHE A 192 6.23 33.20 -0.52
N ILE A 193 6.94 34.15 0.09
CA ILE A 193 8.36 34.41 -0.21
C ILE A 193 9.23 33.17 0.09
N LEU A 194 8.96 32.48 1.20
CA LEU A 194 9.66 31.24 1.55
C LEU A 194 9.46 30.16 0.48
N MET A 195 8.21 29.87 0.10
CA MET A 195 7.91 28.85 -0.92
C MET A 195 8.50 29.20 -2.28
N GLN A 196 8.44 30.47 -2.68
CA GLN A 196 9.03 30.92 -3.94
C GLN A 196 10.55 30.85 -3.93
N SER A 197 11.21 31.28 -2.84
CA SER A 197 12.67 31.18 -2.71
C SER A 197 13.16 29.73 -2.71
N LEU A 198 12.47 28.84 -1.99
CA LEU A 198 12.72 27.40 -2.03
C LEU A 198 12.51 26.81 -3.43
N GLY A 199 11.46 27.23 -4.13
CA GLY A 199 11.18 26.83 -5.50
C GLY A 199 12.29 27.25 -6.48
N VAL A 200 12.78 28.48 -6.38
CA VAL A 200 13.89 28.99 -7.22
C VAL A 200 15.20 28.26 -6.90
N ALA A 201 15.51 28.07 -5.61
CA ALA A 201 16.70 27.33 -5.19
C ALA A 201 16.65 25.87 -5.67
N ALA A 202 15.49 25.21 -5.56
CA ALA A 202 15.27 23.85 -6.03
C ALA A 202 15.38 23.77 -7.56
N TRP A 203 14.82 24.72 -8.29
CA TRP A 203 14.97 24.81 -9.74
C TRP A 203 16.45 24.95 -10.14
N TYR A 204 17.18 25.87 -9.53
CA TYR A 204 18.61 26.07 -9.80
C TYR A 204 19.43 24.81 -9.49
N GLN A 205 19.22 24.20 -8.33
CA GLN A 205 19.97 23.00 -7.93
C GLN A 205 19.60 21.78 -8.80
N GLY A 206 18.32 21.62 -9.14
CA GLY A 206 17.83 20.54 -10.00
C GLY A 206 18.34 20.65 -11.43
N THR A 207 18.36 21.86 -12.01
CA THR A 207 18.93 22.09 -13.35
C THR A 207 20.44 21.84 -13.37
N ARG A 208 21.18 22.27 -12.35
CA ARG A 208 22.61 22.00 -12.20
C ARG A 208 22.90 20.50 -12.09
N ALA A 209 22.17 19.80 -11.22
CA ALA A 209 22.33 18.35 -11.05
C ALA A 209 22.01 17.57 -12.34
N PHE A 210 20.94 17.96 -13.04
CA PHE A 210 20.59 17.38 -14.33
C PHE A 210 21.69 17.61 -15.39
N ALA A 211 22.26 18.82 -15.45
CA ALA A 211 23.36 19.12 -16.37
C ALA A 211 24.60 18.25 -16.10
N HIS A 212 24.96 18.04 -14.83
CA HIS A 212 26.06 17.15 -14.45
C HIS A 212 25.83 15.70 -14.90
N MET A 213 24.60 15.20 -14.76
CA MET A 213 24.24 13.86 -15.21
C MET A 213 24.32 13.72 -16.73
N ARG A 214 23.73 14.68 -17.47
CA ARG A 214 23.75 14.66 -18.94
C ARG A 214 25.16 14.78 -19.51
N ASN A 215 26.05 15.51 -18.83
CA ASN A 215 27.45 15.64 -19.22
C ASN A 215 28.31 14.43 -18.79
N GLY A 216 27.73 13.41 -18.13
CA GLY A 216 28.48 12.24 -17.66
C GLY A 216 29.42 12.50 -16.48
N THR A 217 29.32 13.68 -15.85
CA THR A 217 30.18 14.09 -14.72
C THR A 217 29.60 13.71 -13.36
N ALA A 218 28.41 13.11 -13.33
CA ALA A 218 27.73 12.68 -12.13
C ALA A 218 28.28 11.31 -11.67
N LEU A 219 29.27 11.33 -10.78
CA LEU A 219 29.83 10.14 -10.16
C LEU A 219 29.34 9.97 -8.71
N PRO A 220 29.00 8.75 -8.27
CA PRO A 220 28.72 8.47 -6.85
C PRO A 220 29.98 8.69 -6.00
N SER A 221 29.80 8.92 -4.71
CA SER A 221 30.95 9.00 -3.80
C SER A 221 31.56 7.62 -3.54
N PRO A 222 32.88 7.51 -3.27
CA PRO A 222 33.52 6.20 -3.02
C PRO A 222 32.93 5.48 -1.80
N GLN A 223 32.54 6.24 -0.77
CA GLN A 223 31.84 5.71 0.40
C GLN A 223 30.47 5.13 0.03
N TRP A 224 29.76 5.74 -0.92
CA TRP A 224 28.49 5.23 -1.40
C TRP A 224 28.67 3.94 -2.19
N GLU A 225 29.71 3.84 -3.02
CA GLU A 225 30.02 2.60 -3.75
C GLU A 225 30.31 1.44 -2.80
N GLN A 226 31.11 1.67 -1.75
CA GLN A 226 31.35 0.66 -0.71
C GLN A 226 30.06 0.25 0.00
N LEU A 227 29.23 1.23 0.39
CA LEU A 227 27.92 0.95 0.98
C LEU A 227 27.03 0.17 0.00
N GLN A 228 27.06 0.48 -1.28
CA GLN A 228 26.28 -0.21 -2.29
C GLN A 228 26.73 -1.66 -2.48
N VAL A 229 28.04 -1.94 -2.40
CA VAL A 229 28.58 -3.31 -2.41
C VAL A 229 28.12 -4.06 -1.17
N TRP A 230 28.25 -3.46 0.02
CA TRP A 230 27.79 -4.06 1.28
C TRP A 230 26.28 -4.31 1.27
N TRP A 231 25.50 -3.33 0.83
CA TRP A 231 24.04 -3.41 0.71
C TRP A 231 23.61 -4.46 -0.29
N LYS A 232 24.27 -4.53 -1.46
CA LYS A 232 24.05 -5.62 -2.43
C LYS A 232 24.37 -6.97 -1.80
N GLY A 233 25.51 -7.10 -1.12
CA GLY A 233 25.88 -8.32 -0.40
C GLY A 233 24.87 -8.74 0.66
N LEU A 234 24.27 -7.79 1.37
CA LEU A 234 23.22 -8.02 2.36
C LEU A 234 21.87 -8.40 1.71
N LEU A 235 21.51 -7.78 0.57
CA LEU A 235 20.28 -8.07 -0.16
C LEU A 235 20.31 -9.41 -0.91
N THR A 236 21.44 -9.75 -1.52
CA THR A 236 21.61 -11.00 -2.28
C THR A 236 22.17 -12.13 -1.42
N GLY A 237 22.63 -11.81 -0.21
CA GLY A 237 23.37 -12.73 0.66
C GLY A 237 24.68 -13.23 0.04
N SER A 238 25.13 -12.70 -1.11
CA SER A 238 26.35 -13.12 -1.80
C SER A 238 27.58 -12.50 -1.18
N ILE A 239 28.01 -13.06 -0.05
CA ILE A 239 29.36 -12.83 0.45
C ILE A 239 30.30 -13.61 -0.48
N PRO A 240 31.26 -12.95 -1.17
CA PRO A 240 32.09 -13.58 -2.19
C PRO A 240 32.95 -14.74 -1.67
N GLU A 241 33.13 -14.85 -0.34
CA GLU A 241 34.06 -15.79 0.29
C GLU A 241 33.42 -17.09 0.81
N GLN A 242 32.14 -17.36 0.52
CA GLN A 242 31.52 -18.61 1.00
C GLN A 242 32.00 -19.83 0.20
N PRO A 243 32.45 -20.91 0.87
CA PRO A 243 32.88 -22.13 0.20
C PRO A 243 31.75 -22.75 -0.62
N ILE A 244 32.09 -23.31 -1.77
CA ILE A 244 31.15 -23.97 -2.69
C ILE A 244 30.71 -25.28 -2.02
N VAL A 245 29.58 -25.23 -1.32
CA VAL A 245 28.95 -26.43 -0.75
C VAL A 245 28.32 -27.23 -1.90
N PRO A 246 28.50 -28.56 -1.98
CA PRO A 246 27.77 -29.39 -2.94
C PRO A 246 26.27 -29.37 -2.59
N LEU A 247 25.48 -28.59 -3.33
CA LEU A 247 24.02 -28.55 -3.18
C LEU A 247 23.36 -29.43 -4.24
N SER A 248 22.29 -30.14 -3.84
CA SER A 248 21.42 -30.80 -4.80
C SER A 248 20.78 -29.78 -5.77
N ARG A 249 20.40 -30.21 -6.99
CA ARG A 249 19.78 -29.32 -8.00
C ARG A 249 18.57 -28.56 -7.44
N LYS A 250 17.75 -29.23 -6.61
CA LYS A 250 16.59 -28.62 -5.92
C LYS A 250 17.03 -27.56 -4.91
N ALA A 251 18.04 -27.84 -4.09
CA ALA A 251 18.53 -26.91 -3.09
C ALA A 251 19.27 -25.70 -3.71
N ALA A 252 20.00 -25.91 -4.80
CA ALA A 252 20.65 -24.85 -5.57
C ALA A 252 19.61 -23.88 -6.16
N LEU A 253 18.54 -24.39 -6.78
CA LEU A 253 17.46 -23.55 -7.31
C LEU A 253 16.71 -22.81 -6.21
N ALA A 254 16.41 -23.49 -5.09
CA ALA A 254 15.78 -22.86 -3.93
C ALA A 254 16.62 -21.70 -3.39
N ARG A 255 17.93 -21.90 -3.27
CA ARG A 255 18.87 -20.88 -2.80
C ARG A 255 19.02 -19.73 -3.80
N LEU A 256 19.03 -20.03 -5.10
CA LEU A 256 19.10 -19.01 -6.15
C LEU A 256 17.85 -18.12 -6.13
N HIS A 257 16.65 -18.71 -6.12
CA HIS A 257 15.39 -17.96 -6.01
C HIS A 257 15.32 -17.16 -4.71
N TRP A 258 15.81 -17.73 -3.59
CA TRP A 258 15.85 -17.03 -2.32
C TRP A 258 16.68 -15.74 -2.39
N ARG A 259 17.91 -15.84 -2.89
CA ARG A 259 18.87 -14.73 -2.97
C ARG A 259 18.46 -13.66 -3.98
N ASP A 260 17.95 -14.08 -5.13
CA ASP A 260 17.61 -13.16 -6.23
C ASP A 260 16.37 -12.33 -5.92
N SER A 261 15.38 -12.91 -5.23
CA SER A 261 14.03 -12.32 -5.14
C SER A 261 13.47 -12.26 -3.72
N CYS A 262 13.52 -13.37 -2.99
CA CYS A 262 12.86 -13.49 -1.68
C CYS A 262 13.54 -12.70 -0.55
N GLN A 263 14.87 -12.67 -0.53
CA GLN A 263 15.65 -12.03 0.53
C GLN A 263 15.46 -10.51 0.51
N ARG A 264 15.52 -9.92 -0.68
CA ARG A 264 15.21 -8.50 -0.88
C ARG A 264 13.79 -8.16 -0.44
N ALA A 265 12.81 -8.99 -0.80
CA ALA A 265 11.42 -8.76 -0.41
C ALA A 265 11.25 -8.81 1.11
N ALA A 266 11.81 -9.82 1.79
CA ALA A 266 11.73 -9.96 3.24
C ALA A 266 12.44 -8.83 4.00
N LEU A 267 13.62 -8.41 3.54
CA LEU A 267 14.38 -7.32 4.17
C LEU A 267 13.69 -5.97 3.98
N LEU A 268 13.37 -5.61 2.74
CA LEU A 268 12.80 -4.28 2.47
C LEU A 268 11.40 -4.13 3.06
N ALA A 269 10.55 -5.14 2.93
CA ALA A 269 9.20 -5.04 3.44
C ALA A 269 9.09 -5.37 4.93
N GLY A 270 9.82 -6.39 5.42
CA GLY A 270 9.76 -6.80 6.82
C GLY A 270 10.52 -5.83 7.72
N VAL A 271 11.84 -5.74 7.50
CA VAL A 271 12.72 -4.90 8.33
C VAL A 271 12.47 -3.42 8.06
N GLY A 272 12.31 -3.02 6.80
CA GLY A 272 12.05 -1.62 6.44
C GLY A 272 10.77 -1.07 7.09
N PHE A 273 9.61 -1.68 6.83
CA PHE A 273 8.35 -1.21 7.43
C PHE A 273 8.27 -1.49 8.93
N GLY A 274 8.89 -2.57 9.43
CA GLY A 274 9.01 -2.81 10.87
C GLY A 274 9.77 -1.68 11.59
N LEU A 275 10.90 -1.22 11.03
CA LEU A 275 11.65 -0.09 11.58
C LEU A 275 10.87 1.22 11.50
N THR A 276 10.17 1.49 10.39
CA THR A 276 9.32 2.69 10.27
C THR A 276 8.21 2.69 11.31
N MET A 277 7.55 1.54 11.49
CA MET A 277 6.52 1.35 12.51
C MET A 277 7.08 1.55 13.92
N LEU A 278 8.26 0.98 14.22
CA LEU A 278 8.93 1.16 15.50
C LEU A 278 9.21 2.63 15.79
N VAL A 279 9.75 3.37 14.82
CA VAL A 279 10.03 4.81 14.97
C VAL A 279 8.75 5.59 15.27
N ILE A 280 7.66 5.31 14.55
CA ILE A 280 6.38 5.96 14.78
C ILE A 280 5.84 5.64 16.18
N ASN A 281 5.88 4.37 16.59
CA ASN A 281 5.42 3.97 17.92
C ASN A 281 6.28 4.60 19.03
N VAL A 282 7.60 4.72 18.84
CA VAL A 282 8.50 5.42 19.78
C VAL A 282 8.16 6.91 19.87
N LEU A 283 7.84 7.56 18.75
CA LEU A 283 7.37 8.94 18.77
C LEU A 283 6.04 9.09 19.51
N VAL A 284 5.12 8.14 19.34
CA VAL A 284 3.87 8.10 20.11
C VAL A 284 4.16 7.95 21.61
N ILE A 285 5.05 7.03 21.99
CA ILE A 285 5.45 6.82 23.39
C ILE A 285 6.04 8.10 24.00
N ALA A 286 6.90 8.79 23.26
CA ALA A 286 7.58 10.01 23.74
C ALA A 286 6.63 11.20 23.93
N ASN A 287 5.55 11.27 23.16
CA ASN A 287 4.54 12.32 23.27
C ASN A 287 3.31 11.91 24.10
N PHE A 288 3.30 10.70 24.66
CA PHE A 288 2.20 10.21 25.48
C PHE A 288 2.27 10.79 26.89
N ASP A 289 1.27 11.57 27.28
CA ASP A 289 1.16 12.17 28.61
C ASP A 289 0.04 11.50 29.43
N PRO A 290 0.38 10.64 30.41
CA PRO A 290 -0.61 9.91 31.20
C PRO A 290 -1.44 10.83 32.12
N SER A 291 -1.03 12.07 32.36
CA SER A 291 -1.73 13.00 33.26
C SER A 291 -2.96 13.69 32.64
N ARG A 292 -3.12 13.61 31.30
CA ARG A 292 -4.11 14.37 30.52
C ARG A 292 -5.35 13.59 30.09
N THR A 293 -5.38 12.27 30.26
CA THR A 293 -6.35 11.39 29.60
C THR A 293 -7.17 10.58 30.62
N ASN A 294 -8.51 10.59 30.49
CA ASN A 294 -9.44 9.85 31.36
C ASN A 294 -9.12 8.33 31.46
N GLN A 295 -9.74 7.67 32.45
CA GLN A 295 -9.52 6.33 33.05
C GLN A 295 -9.05 5.10 32.22
N ASN A 296 -8.85 5.17 30.89
CA ASN A 296 -8.39 4.06 30.02
C ASN A 296 -7.11 4.39 29.21
N TYR A 297 -6.19 5.16 29.78
CA TYR A 297 -5.01 5.73 29.11
C TYR A 297 -4.09 4.69 28.43
N PHE A 298 -3.75 3.59 29.10
CA PHE A 298 -2.88 2.55 28.52
C PHE A 298 -3.55 1.64 27.49
N SER A 299 -4.90 1.53 27.50
CA SER A 299 -5.63 0.76 26.47
C SER A 299 -5.50 1.43 25.11
N GLN A 300 -5.65 2.76 25.08
CA GLN A 300 -5.55 3.55 23.86
C GLN A 300 -4.14 3.46 23.25
N LEU A 301 -3.10 3.51 24.09
CA LEU A 301 -1.71 3.36 23.63
C LEU A 301 -1.47 1.99 22.96
N VAL A 302 -1.96 0.92 23.58
CA VAL A 302 -1.85 -0.44 23.06
C VAL A 302 -2.66 -0.60 21.77
N GLU A 303 -3.87 -0.05 21.70
CA GLU A 303 -4.69 -0.02 20.48
C GLU A 303 -3.98 0.69 19.33
N VAL A 304 -3.35 1.84 19.58
CA VAL A 304 -2.57 2.57 18.57
C VAL A 304 -1.43 1.70 18.03
N PHE A 305 -0.74 0.92 18.87
CA PHE A 305 0.31 0.01 18.39
C PHE A 305 -0.23 -1.11 17.50
N PHE A 306 -1.40 -1.68 17.84
CA PHE A 306 -2.04 -2.68 17.00
C PHE A 306 -2.52 -2.09 15.68
N ILE A 307 -3.12 -0.89 15.68
CA ILE A 307 -3.56 -0.18 14.47
C ILE A 307 -2.35 0.15 13.58
N SER A 308 -1.26 0.65 14.17
CA SER A 308 0.00 0.92 13.47
C SER A 308 0.54 -0.37 12.84
N SER A 309 0.55 -1.48 13.58
CA SER A 309 1.00 -2.79 13.09
C SER A 309 0.13 -3.32 11.94
N MET A 310 -1.18 -3.12 12.01
CA MET A 310 -2.11 -3.46 10.92
C MET A 310 -1.82 -2.68 9.66
N PHE A 311 -1.68 -1.37 9.79
CA PHE A 311 -1.44 -0.47 8.67
C PHE A 311 -0.10 -0.80 7.99
N PHE A 312 0.98 -0.88 8.75
CA PHE A 312 2.31 -1.23 8.21
C PHE A 312 2.38 -2.67 7.73
N GLY A 313 1.68 -3.60 8.38
CA GLY A 313 1.55 -4.99 7.94
C GLY A 313 0.85 -5.10 6.59
N LEU A 314 -0.23 -4.34 6.37
CA LEU A 314 -0.95 -4.30 5.09
C LEU A 314 -0.07 -3.74 3.97
N ILE A 315 0.65 -2.64 4.23
CA ILE A 315 1.58 -2.07 3.26
C ILE A 315 2.70 -3.07 2.95
N ALA A 316 3.27 -3.70 3.99
CA ALA A 316 4.31 -4.71 3.81
C ALA A 316 3.81 -5.91 2.98
N ALA A 317 2.57 -6.38 3.20
CA ALA A 317 1.96 -7.45 2.41
C ALA A 317 1.90 -7.11 0.90
N ILE A 318 1.45 -5.89 0.58
CA ILE A 318 1.39 -5.39 -0.80
C ILE A 318 2.79 -5.30 -1.41
N ILE A 319 3.75 -4.72 -0.69
CA ILE A 319 5.11 -4.51 -1.20
C ILE A 319 5.85 -5.85 -1.38
N VAL A 320 5.74 -6.79 -0.44
CA VAL A 320 6.26 -8.15 -0.64
C VAL A 320 5.65 -8.77 -1.88
N ALA A 321 4.34 -8.64 -2.07
CA ALA A 321 3.67 -9.23 -3.22
C ALA A 321 4.22 -8.68 -4.55
N VAL A 322 4.43 -7.36 -4.63
CA VAL A 322 5.02 -6.72 -5.82
C VAL A 322 6.45 -7.20 -6.05
N LEU A 323 7.30 -7.17 -5.02
CA LEU A 323 8.71 -7.58 -5.14
C LEU A 323 8.87 -9.07 -5.48
N MET A 324 8.04 -9.93 -4.90
CA MET A 324 7.99 -11.36 -5.21
C MET A 324 7.43 -11.61 -6.61
N GLY A 325 6.49 -10.77 -7.07
CA GLY A 325 5.99 -10.76 -8.44
C GLY A 325 7.12 -10.57 -9.45
N GLU A 326 7.90 -9.50 -9.27
CA GLU A 326 9.10 -9.23 -10.07
C GLU A 326 10.14 -10.35 -9.98
N GLY A 327 10.16 -11.06 -8.86
CA GLY A 327 11.06 -12.16 -8.63
C GLY A 327 10.92 -13.35 -9.60
N THR A 328 9.72 -13.55 -10.14
CA THR A 328 9.44 -14.66 -11.07
C THR A 328 9.45 -14.25 -12.54
N THR A 329 9.25 -12.95 -12.82
CA THR A 329 9.17 -12.41 -14.18
C THR A 329 10.52 -11.93 -14.71
N GLY A 330 10.81 -12.21 -15.98
CA GLY A 330 11.96 -11.68 -16.71
C GLY A 330 11.82 -10.18 -17.06
N SER A 331 12.86 -9.63 -17.70
CA SER A 331 12.87 -8.25 -18.17
C SER A 331 11.69 -8.00 -19.12
N GLY A 332 10.96 -6.89 -18.91
CA GLY A 332 9.76 -6.58 -19.68
C GLY A 332 8.48 -7.29 -19.22
N ARG A 333 8.55 -8.16 -18.18
CA ARG A 333 7.39 -8.86 -17.59
C ARG A 333 6.56 -9.65 -18.61
N THR A 334 7.20 -10.18 -19.66
CA THR A 334 6.55 -10.97 -20.70
C THR A 334 6.67 -12.47 -20.46
N GLU A 335 7.75 -12.91 -19.82
CA GLU A 335 8.08 -14.33 -19.62
C GLU A 335 8.58 -14.56 -18.19
N MET A 336 8.54 -15.81 -17.73
CA MET A 336 9.19 -16.21 -16.49
C MET A 336 10.73 -16.16 -16.65
N LYS A 337 11.47 -15.89 -15.57
CA LYS A 337 12.94 -15.82 -15.62
C LYS A 337 13.55 -17.13 -16.17
N GLN A 338 14.55 -17.00 -17.04
CA GLN A 338 15.12 -18.12 -17.79
C GLN A 338 15.63 -19.28 -16.90
N PHE A 339 16.17 -18.98 -15.71
CA PHE A 339 16.65 -20.01 -14.80
C PHE A 339 15.50 -20.80 -14.14
N LEU A 340 14.30 -20.23 -14.05
CA LEU A 340 13.10 -20.89 -13.53
C LEU A 340 12.41 -21.69 -14.64
N THR A 341 12.33 -21.15 -15.86
CA THR A 341 11.70 -21.84 -17.00
C THR A 341 12.50 -23.07 -17.42
N LYS A 342 13.82 -22.92 -17.56
CA LYS A 342 14.75 -23.98 -18.00
C LYS A 342 15.19 -24.93 -16.86
N ALA A 343 14.65 -24.77 -15.66
CA ALA A 343 14.99 -25.66 -14.55
C ALA A 343 14.61 -27.11 -14.89
N PRO A 344 15.52 -28.10 -14.76
CA PRO A 344 15.24 -29.51 -15.08
C PRO A 344 14.46 -30.18 -13.94
N LEU A 345 13.29 -29.62 -13.61
CA LEU A 345 12.38 -30.08 -12.55
C LEU A 345 10.95 -30.20 -13.09
N VAL A 346 10.20 -31.16 -12.56
CA VAL A 346 8.75 -31.26 -12.78
C VAL A 346 8.06 -30.08 -12.11
N ASP A 347 6.96 -29.58 -12.69
CA ASP A 347 6.22 -28.41 -12.17
C ASP A 347 5.85 -28.54 -10.70
N ARG A 348 5.45 -29.74 -10.26
CA ARG A 348 5.11 -30.00 -8.87
C ARG A 348 6.29 -29.74 -7.91
N ASP A 349 7.49 -30.15 -8.30
CA ASP A 349 8.70 -29.94 -7.51
C ASP A 349 9.12 -28.47 -7.51
N LEU A 350 9.06 -27.82 -8.67
CA LEU A 350 9.33 -26.38 -8.82
C LEU A 350 8.37 -25.56 -7.96
N ASN A 351 7.07 -25.83 -8.08
CA ASN A 351 6.02 -25.17 -7.30
C ASN A 351 6.24 -25.36 -5.80
N SER A 352 6.57 -26.57 -5.35
CA SER A 352 6.89 -26.82 -3.94
C SER A 352 8.09 -26.02 -3.46
N ILE A 353 9.12 -25.84 -4.28
CA ILE A 353 10.32 -25.05 -3.91
C ILE A 353 9.96 -23.57 -3.80
N LEU A 354 9.29 -23.02 -4.82
CA LEU A 354 8.89 -21.62 -4.85
C LEU A 354 7.90 -21.29 -3.74
N PHE A 355 6.95 -22.19 -3.46
CA PHE A 355 5.98 -22.03 -2.38
C PHE A 355 6.63 -22.07 -0.98
N ARG A 356 7.65 -22.92 -0.77
CA ARG A 356 8.42 -22.91 0.49
C ARG A 356 9.18 -21.60 0.68
N ASN A 357 9.82 -21.11 -0.38
CA ASN A 357 10.50 -19.82 -0.35
C ASN A 357 9.52 -18.67 -0.10
N LEU A 358 8.33 -18.73 -0.69
CA LEU A 358 7.23 -17.80 -0.43
C LEU A 358 6.83 -17.80 1.04
N LEU A 359 6.53 -18.97 1.62
CA LEU A 359 6.19 -19.10 3.04
C LEU A 359 7.29 -18.54 3.93
N LYS A 360 8.57 -18.82 3.60
CA LYS A 360 9.72 -18.26 4.32
C LYS A 360 9.78 -16.74 4.21
N THR A 361 9.56 -16.17 3.03
CA THR A 361 9.55 -14.70 2.83
C THR A 361 8.42 -14.04 3.61
N LEU A 362 7.20 -14.55 3.47
CA LEU A 362 6.03 -14.02 4.17
C LEU A 362 6.19 -14.16 5.69
N GLY A 363 6.68 -15.31 6.16
CA GLY A 363 7.01 -15.54 7.56
C GLY A 363 8.05 -14.56 8.10
N LEU A 364 9.19 -14.38 7.42
CA LEU A 364 10.20 -13.41 7.86
C LEU A 364 9.69 -11.96 7.83
N THR A 365 8.87 -11.61 6.83
CA THR A 365 8.28 -10.27 6.73
C THR A 365 7.36 -10.02 7.92
N PHE A 366 6.45 -10.96 8.18
CA PHE A 366 5.52 -10.88 9.30
C PHE A 366 6.25 -10.85 10.64
N MET A 367 7.28 -11.69 10.81
CA MET A 367 8.12 -11.67 12.01
C MET A 367 8.81 -10.33 12.21
N GLY A 368 9.23 -9.64 11.14
CA GLY A 368 9.78 -8.28 11.24
C GLY A 368 8.80 -7.29 11.87
N ILE A 369 7.52 -7.35 11.47
CA ILE A 369 6.45 -6.51 12.03
C ILE A 369 6.18 -6.89 13.49
N VAL A 370 6.07 -8.19 13.79
CA VAL A 370 5.84 -8.66 15.17
C VAL A 370 6.99 -8.27 16.09
N VAL A 371 8.25 -8.39 15.65
CA VAL A 371 9.42 -7.96 16.43
C VAL A 371 9.40 -6.46 16.68
N ALA A 372 9.01 -5.65 15.69
CA ALA A 372 8.87 -4.22 15.89
C ALA A 372 7.74 -3.87 16.88
N LEU A 373 6.63 -4.63 16.87
CA LEU A 373 5.52 -4.45 17.81
C LEU A 373 5.95 -4.83 19.23
N THR A 374 6.63 -5.97 19.40
CA THR A 374 7.13 -6.39 20.71
C THR A 374 8.19 -5.42 21.25
N LEU A 375 9.09 -4.90 20.40
CA LEU A 375 10.03 -3.86 20.79
C LEU A 375 9.31 -2.56 21.20
N SER A 376 8.25 -2.17 20.48
CA SER A 376 7.43 -1.01 20.85
C SER A 376 6.81 -1.18 22.23
N LEU A 377 6.26 -2.36 22.53
CA LEU A 377 5.67 -2.70 23.84
C LEU A 377 6.73 -2.71 24.95
N ILE A 378 7.93 -3.24 24.68
CA ILE A 378 9.05 -3.25 25.64
C ILE A 378 9.48 -1.81 25.95
N ILE A 379 9.66 -0.96 24.94
CA ILE A 379 10.04 0.45 25.13
C ILE A 379 8.95 1.19 25.91
N ALA A 380 7.67 0.98 25.59
CA ALA A 380 6.56 1.57 26.32
C ALA A 380 6.55 1.15 27.80
N GLY A 381 6.81 -0.13 28.08
CA GLY A 381 6.90 -0.65 29.46
C GLY A 381 8.10 -0.11 30.24
N ILE A 382 9.23 0.15 29.57
CA ILE A 382 10.40 0.80 30.18
C ILE A 382 10.09 2.27 30.49
N TRP A 383 9.39 2.97 29.60
CA TRP A 383 9.14 4.41 29.71
C TRP A 383 8.03 4.75 30.70
N HIS A 384 6.91 4.01 30.64
CA HIS A 384 5.68 4.31 31.39
C HIS A 384 5.36 3.29 32.49
N GLY A 385 6.19 2.26 32.66
CA GLY A 385 6.07 1.26 33.72
C GLY A 385 5.27 0.00 33.34
N ALA A 386 5.17 -0.93 34.30
CA ALA A 386 4.62 -2.27 34.07
C ALA A 386 3.09 -2.31 33.83
N GLU A 387 2.38 -1.21 34.07
CA GLU A 387 0.93 -1.09 33.87
C GLU A 387 0.50 -1.32 32.41
N VAL A 388 1.36 -0.98 31.44
CA VAL A 388 1.15 -1.26 30.01
C VAL A 388 0.96 -2.75 29.75
N PHE A 389 1.73 -3.61 30.43
CA PHE A 389 1.63 -5.06 30.28
C PHE A 389 0.39 -5.64 30.98
N GLN A 390 -0.06 -5.02 32.06
CA GLN A 390 -1.30 -5.44 32.75
C GLN A 390 -2.53 -5.20 31.86
N VAL A 391 -2.56 -4.11 31.10
CA VAL A 391 -3.62 -3.85 30.12
C VAL A 391 -3.60 -4.85 28.97
N LEU A 392 -2.42 -5.20 28.45
CA LEU A 392 -2.28 -6.25 27.44
C LEU A 392 -2.79 -7.60 27.97
N PHE A 393 -2.38 -7.97 29.18
CA PHE A 393 -2.74 -9.25 29.80
C PHE A 393 -4.25 -9.33 30.12
N SER A 394 -4.83 -8.26 30.66
CA SER A 394 -6.27 -8.20 30.96
C SER A 394 -7.12 -8.21 29.68
N SER A 395 -6.71 -7.51 28.62
CA SER A 395 -7.47 -7.45 27.37
C SER A 395 -7.38 -8.74 26.55
N VAL A 396 -6.25 -9.45 26.61
CA VAL A 396 -6.05 -10.77 25.94
C VAL A 396 -6.75 -11.92 26.69
N ILE A 397 -6.74 -11.92 28.04
CA ILE A 397 -7.22 -13.08 28.83
C ILE A 397 -8.65 -12.89 29.36
N ARG A 398 -9.06 -11.66 29.76
CA ARG A 398 -10.40 -11.41 30.31
C ARG A 398 -11.40 -10.81 29.31
N GLY A 399 -10.92 -10.11 28.28
CA GLY A 399 -11.79 -9.29 27.41
C GLY A 399 -12.20 -9.91 26.07
N GLY A 400 -11.53 -10.96 25.58
CA GLY A 400 -11.77 -11.54 24.24
C GLY A 400 -11.44 -10.62 23.04
N GLY A 401 -11.52 -9.30 23.22
CA GLY A 401 -11.35 -8.26 22.19
C GLY A 401 -9.94 -8.11 21.63
N SER A 402 -8.87 -8.48 22.36
CA SER A 402 -7.48 -8.31 21.87
C SER A 402 -6.96 -9.45 21.01
N ILE A 403 -7.66 -10.59 20.97
CA ILE A 403 -7.30 -11.72 20.12
C ILE A 403 -7.70 -11.43 18.66
N LEU A 404 -8.81 -10.73 18.46
CA LEU A 404 -9.34 -10.37 17.14
C LEU A 404 -8.35 -9.54 16.30
N PRO A 405 -7.71 -8.47 16.82
CA PRO A 405 -6.64 -7.77 16.12
C PRO A 405 -5.49 -8.71 15.72
N VAL A 406 -5.01 -9.60 16.59
CA VAL A 406 -3.91 -10.49 16.22
C VAL A 406 -4.32 -11.43 15.08
N PHE A 407 -5.54 -11.98 15.12
CA PHE A 407 -6.06 -12.80 14.01
C PHE A 407 -6.25 -12.00 12.73
N LEU A 408 -6.80 -10.79 12.81
CA LEU A 408 -6.97 -9.92 11.65
C LEU A 408 -5.61 -9.55 11.02
N LEU A 409 -4.57 -9.39 11.82
CA LEU A 409 -3.22 -9.08 11.34
C LEU A 409 -2.66 -10.27 10.57
N VAL A 410 -2.70 -11.47 11.17
CA VAL A 410 -2.15 -12.70 10.56
C VAL A 410 -2.93 -13.08 9.30
N ILE A 411 -4.26 -13.18 9.43
CA ILE A 411 -5.14 -13.61 8.34
C ILE A 411 -5.17 -12.56 7.25
N GLY A 412 -5.30 -11.28 7.60
CA GLY A 412 -5.30 -10.17 6.66
C GLY A 412 -3.99 -10.08 5.87
N PHE A 413 -2.85 -10.16 6.56
CA PHE A 413 -1.53 -10.19 5.92
C PHE A 413 -1.41 -11.34 4.91
N TRP A 414 -1.80 -12.56 5.32
CA TRP A 414 -1.75 -13.74 4.46
C TRP A 414 -2.67 -13.60 3.24
N VAL A 415 -3.95 -13.26 3.47
CA VAL A 415 -4.95 -13.15 2.41
C VAL A 415 -4.50 -12.13 1.36
N ILE A 416 -4.04 -10.96 1.79
CA ILE A 416 -3.60 -9.91 0.86
C ILE A 416 -2.35 -10.37 0.11
N ALA A 417 -1.29 -10.74 0.84
CA ALA A 417 0.00 -11.05 0.21
C ALA A 417 -0.09 -12.25 -0.73
N ALA A 418 -0.66 -13.37 -0.28
CA ALA A 418 -0.66 -14.62 -1.03
C ALA A 418 -1.57 -14.57 -2.26
N ASN A 419 -2.75 -13.94 -2.18
CA ASN A 419 -3.62 -13.77 -3.34
C ASN A 419 -3.03 -12.78 -4.36
N MET A 420 -2.42 -11.68 -3.91
CA MET A 420 -1.72 -10.75 -4.82
C MET A 420 -0.52 -11.43 -5.50
N ILE A 421 0.26 -12.23 -4.78
CA ILE A 421 1.36 -13.00 -5.34
C ILE A 421 0.86 -14.00 -6.38
N SER A 422 -0.27 -14.67 -6.11
CA SER A 422 -0.90 -15.55 -7.09
C SER A 422 -1.25 -14.83 -8.38
N VAL A 423 -1.73 -13.58 -8.29
CA VAL A 423 -2.01 -12.75 -9.46
C VAL A 423 -0.72 -12.38 -10.18
N PHE A 424 0.30 -11.87 -9.47
CA PHE A 424 1.56 -11.44 -10.09
C PHE A 424 2.38 -12.57 -10.70
N TRP A 425 2.33 -13.77 -10.13
CA TRP A 425 3.07 -14.93 -10.65
C TRP A 425 2.51 -15.50 -11.95
N THR A 426 1.34 -15.01 -12.41
CA THR A 426 0.82 -15.32 -13.76
C THR A 426 1.67 -14.75 -14.89
N GLY A 427 2.51 -13.73 -14.63
CA GLY A 427 3.43 -13.19 -15.63
C GLY A 427 2.81 -12.32 -16.73
N ARG A 428 1.51 -11.94 -16.64
CA ARG A 428 0.81 -11.18 -17.69
C ARG A 428 0.29 -9.82 -17.19
N SER A 429 0.84 -8.73 -17.73
CA SER A 429 0.46 -7.34 -17.40
C SER A 429 -1.05 -7.08 -17.49
N TRP A 430 -1.69 -7.54 -18.56
CA TRP A 430 -3.14 -7.38 -18.74
C TRP A 430 -3.95 -8.06 -17.62
N PHE A 431 -3.53 -9.22 -17.11
CA PHE A 431 -4.27 -9.91 -16.05
C PHE A 431 -4.29 -9.10 -14.75
N TYR A 432 -3.15 -8.47 -14.38
CA TYR A 432 -3.10 -7.61 -13.21
C TYR A 432 -3.92 -6.32 -13.42
N PHE A 433 -3.81 -5.69 -14.60
CA PHE A 433 -4.60 -4.50 -14.90
C PHE A 433 -6.10 -4.80 -14.95
N THR A 434 -6.50 -5.98 -15.44
CA THR A 434 -7.89 -6.43 -15.40
C THR A 434 -8.34 -6.69 -13.97
N ALA A 435 -7.52 -7.33 -13.13
CA ALA A 435 -7.87 -7.54 -11.72
C ALA A 435 -8.07 -6.20 -10.97
N ILE A 436 -7.14 -5.26 -11.16
CA ILE A 436 -7.24 -3.90 -10.61
C ILE A 436 -8.48 -3.18 -11.18
N GLY A 437 -8.69 -3.26 -12.49
CA GLY A 437 -9.82 -2.62 -13.18
C GLY A 437 -11.18 -3.19 -12.76
N VAL A 438 -11.28 -4.51 -12.55
CA VAL A 438 -12.49 -5.17 -12.04
C VAL A 438 -12.75 -4.80 -10.59
N PHE A 439 -11.71 -4.70 -9.76
CA PHE A 439 -11.86 -4.26 -8.37
C PHE A 439 -12.39 -2.83 -8.30
N PHE A 440 -11.70 -1.86 -8.91
CA PHE A 440 -12.14 -0.46 -8.89
C PHE A 440 -13.43 -0.25 -9.69
N GLY A 441 -13.52 -0.78 -10.90
CA GLY A 441 -14.70 -0.67 -11.75
C GLY A 441 -15.93 -1.35 -11.13
N GLY A 442 -15.75 -2.49 -10.47
CA GLY A 442 -16.81 -3.19 -9.73
C GLY A 442 -17.31 -2.37 -8.54
N ILE A 443 -16.40 -1.69 -7.82
CA ILE A 443 -16.78 -0.76 -6.75
C ILE A 443 -17.59 0.42 -7.30
N VAL A 444 -17.16 1.04 -8.40
CA VAL A 444 -17.91 2.12 -9.05
C VAL A 444 -19.28 1.66 -9.51
N PHE A 445 -19.33 0.50 -10.16
CA PHE A 445 -20.57 -0.09 -10.61
C PHE A 445 -21.50 -0.36 -9.42
N TYR A 446 -20.97 -0.88 -8.32
CA TYR A 446 -21.72 -1.11 -7.08
C TYR A 446 -22.35 0.17 -6.53
N ILE A 447 -21.55 1.23 -6.42
CA ILE A 447 -21.99 2.57 -5.99
C ILE A 447 -23.13 3.08 -6.88
N ILE A 448 -22.91 3.09 -8.19
CA ILE A 448 -23.84 3.68 -9.14
C ILE A 448 -25.17 2.94 -9.08
N LEU A 449 -25.12 1.60 -9.01
CA LEU A 449 -26.30 0.77 -8.94
C LEU A 449 -27.06 0.96 -7.62
N MET A 450 -26.36 1.08 -6.49
CA MET A 450 -26.98 1.34 -5.19
C MET A 450 -27.64 2.73 -5.15
N ASN A 451 -26.96 3.77 -5.63
CA ASN A 451 -27.52 5.13 -5.66
C ASN A 451 -28.69 5.26 -6.65
N LEU A 452 -28.61 4.66 -7.84
CA LEU A 452 -29.74 4.60 -8.78
C LEU A 452 -30.91 3.80 -8.20
N GLY A 453 -30.61 2.70 -7.50
CA GLY A 453 -31.60 1.90 -6.81
C GLY A 453 -32.32 2.68 -5.71
N ASP A 454 -31.59 3.40 -4.87
CA ASP A 454 -32.16 4.19 -3.78
C ASP A 454 -32.99 5.37 -4.31
N THR A 455 -32.53 6.03 -5.38
CA THR A 455 -33.24 7.18 -5.96
C THR A 455 -34.49 6.81 -6.74
N LEU A 456 -34.46 5.72 -7.52
CA LEU A 456 -35.57 5.33 -8.40
C LEU A 456 -36.55 4.35 -7.73
N PHE A 457 -36.07 3.55 -6.77
CA PHE A 457 -36.78 2.34 -6.33
C PHE A 457 -36.79 2.15 -4.80
N ARG A 458 -36.53 3.20 -4.01
CA ARG A 458 -36.36 3.19 -2.54
C ARG A 458 -37.31 2.28 -1.76
N ASN A 459 -38.61 2.35 -2.08
CA ASN A 459 -39.67 1.63 -1.36
C ASN A 459 -40.10 0.33 -2.08
N SER A 460 -39.42 -0.06 -3.14
CA SER A 460 -39.75 -1.26 -3.90
C SER A 460 -39.03 -2.49 -3.33
N MET A 461 -39.71 -3.63 -3.37
CA MET A 461 -39.09 -4.94 -3.12
C MET A 461 -37.93 -5.22 -4.10
N LEU A 462 -37.98 -4.65 -5.31
CA LEU A 462 -36.94 -4.77 -6.33
C LEU A 462 -35.61 -4.21 -5.87
N TYR A 463 -35.60 -3.07 -5.16
CA TYR A 463 -34.39 -2.49 -4.58
C TYR A 463 -33.76 -3.44 -3.54
N HIS A 464 -34.57 -4.00 -2.65
CA HIS A 464 -34.10 -4.98 -1.66
C HIS A 464 -33.49 -6.23 -2.31
N TYR A 465 -34.15 -6.79 -3.34
CA TYR A 465 -33.60 -7.94 -4.07
C TYR A 465 -32.31 -7.61 -4.82
N MET A 466 -32.25 -6.45 -5.48
CA MET A 466 -31.03 -5.98 -6.15
C MET A 466 -29.86 -5.85 -5.17
N THR A 467 -30.09 -5.24 -4.00
CA THR A 467 -29.09 -5.09 -2.94
C THR A 467 -28.58 -6.44 -2.43
N ILE A 468 -29.50 -7.39 -2.19
CA ILE A 468 -29.14 -8.75 -1.76
C ILE A 468 -28.30 -9.46 -2.83
N VAL A 469 -28.72 -9.43 -4.10
CA VAL A 469 -27.98 -10.06 -5.21
C VAL A 469 -26.59 -9.45 -5.34
N LEU A 470 -26.47 -8.12 -5.28
CA LEU A 470 -25.21 -7.42 -5.43
C LEU A 470 -24.23 -7.73 -4.28
N LEU A 471 -24.75 -7.94 -3.07
CA LEU A 471 -23.97 -8.29 -1.89
C LEU A 471 -23.52 -9.76 -1.90
N LEU A 472 -24.38 -10.68 -2.38
CA LEU A 472 -24.11 -12.12 -2.39
C LEU A 472 -23.28 -12.59 -3.59
N LEU A 473 -23.35 -11.89 -4.73
CA LEU A 473 -22.70 -12.30 -5.97
C LEU A 473 -21.16 -12.39 -5.85
N PRO A 474 -20.43 -11.37 -5.33
CA PRO A 474 -18.97 -11.46 -5.22
C PRO A 474 -18.49 -12.61 -4.31
N PRO A 475 -19.05 -12.81 -3.09
CA PRO A 475 -18.75 -13.96 -2.25
C PRO A 475 -18.94 -15.31 -2.95
N LEU A 476 -20.05 -15.49 -3.66
CA LEU A 476 -20.35 -16.72 -4.42
C LEU A 476 -19.35 -16.94 -5.56
N LEU A 477 -19.01 -15.89 -6.31
CA LEU A 477 -18.01 -15.96 -7.38
C LEU A 477 -16.63 -16.33 -6.85
N ILE A 478 -16.23 -15.79 -5.69
CA ILE A 478 -14.95 -16.14 -5.06
C ILE A 478 -14.95 -17.62 -4.65
N CYS A 479 -16.00 -18.09 -3.96
CA CYS A 479 -16.11 -19.49 -3.54
C CYS A 479 -16.18 -20.47 -4.74
N ALA A 480 -16.93 -20.13 -5.78
CA ALA A 480 -16.99 -20.94 -7.00
C ALA A 480 -15.64 -20.96 -7.73
N GLY A 481 -14.96 -19.80 -7.80
CA GLY A 481 -13.64 -19.65 -8.40
C GLY A 481 -12.56 -20.44 -7.66
N THR A 482 -12.57 -20.45 -6.32
CA THR A 482 -11.63 -21.25 -5.53
C THR A 482 -11.88 -22.74 -5.73
N PHE A 483 -13.13 -23.20 -5.72
CA PHE A 483 -13.45 -24.60 -6.00
C PHE A 483 -12.99 -25.02 -7.41
N ALA A 484 -13.25 -24.19 -8.42
CA ALA A 484 -12.77 -24.41 -9.78
C ALA A 484 -11.24 -24.47 -9.86
N ALA A 485 -10.52 -23.60 -9.15
CA ALA A 485 -9.06 -23.61 -9.10
C ALA A 485 -8.52 -24.92 -8.53
N TYR A 486 -9.08 -25.41 -7.42
CA TYR A 486 -8.68 -26.71 -6.85
C TYR A 486 -8.95 -27.88 -7.81
N MET A 487 -10.13 -27.91 -8.45
CA MET A 487 -10.45 -28.94 -9.43
C MET A 487 -9.44 -28.96 -10.60
N VAL A 488 -9.12 -27.80 -11.16
CA VAL A 488 -8.17 -27.70 -12.29
C VAL A 488 -6.75 -28.04 -11.84
N ALA A 489 -6.32 -27.60 -10.66
CA ALA A 489 -5.01 -27.90 -10.10
C ALA A 489 -4.82 -29.41 -9.84
N CYS A 490 -5.86 -30.11 -9.35
CA CYS A 490 -5.90 -31.56 -9.22
C CYS A 490 -5.82 -32.26 -10.57
N ARG A 491 -6.65 -31.86 -11.53
CA ARG A 491 -6.67 -32.45 -12.89
C ARG A 491 -5.30 -32.35 -13.56
N ARG A 492 -4.60 -31.23 -13.37
CA ARG A 492 -3.25 -31.00 -13.88
C ARG A 492 -2.13 -31.62 -13.02
N LYS A 493 -2.46 -32.37 -11.96
CA LYS A 493 -1.51 -32.99 -11.02
C LYS A 493 -0.51 -32.02 -10.38
N LEU A 494 -0.88 -30.74 -10.25
CA LEU A 494 -0.07 -29.70 -9.62
C LEU A 494 -0.12 -29.78 -8.09
N ILE A 495 -1.26 -30.24 -7.56
CA ILE A 495 -1.50 -30.50 -6.14
C ILE A 495 -1.94 -31.95 -5.93
N SER A 496 -1.74 -32.50 -4.74
CA SER A 496 -2.25 -33.84 -4.42
C SER A 496 -3.75 -33.82 -4.17
N MET A 497 -4.41 -34.93 -4.48
CA MET A 497 -5.83 -35.11 -4.15
C MET A 497 -6.05 -35.01 -2.64
N THR A 498 -5.14 -35.59 -1.85
CA THR A 498 -5.14 -35.49 -0.39
C THR A 498 -5.08 -34.05 0.11
N GLY A 499 -4.24 -33.20 -0.48
CA GLY A 499 -4.13 -31.78 -0.10
C GLY A 499 -5.41 -30.99 -0.39
N SER A 500 -6.14 -31.38 -1.44
CA SER A 500 -7.41 -30.74 -1.81
C SER A 500 -8.55 -31.16 -0.89
N ILE A 501 -8.58 -32.44 -0.49
CA ILE A 501 -9.52 -32.93 0.52
C ILE A 501 -9.27 -32.24 1.86
N VAL A 502 -8.00 -32.13 2.29
CA VAL A 502 -7.65 -31.42 3.52
C VAL A 502 -8.09 -29.96 3.48
N ALA A 503 -7.88 -29.25 2.37
CA ALA A 503 -8.34 -27.88 2.22
C ALA A 503 -9.87 -27.77 2.29
N LEU A 504 -10.60 -28.69 1.65
CA LEU A 504 -12.06 -28.73 1.71
C LEU A 504 -12.56 -28.98 3.14
N VAL A 505 -11.96 -29.93 3.86
CA VAL A 505 -12.30 -30.22 5.26
C VAL A 505 -12.02 -29.01 6.14
N LEU A 506 -10.87 -28.36 6.01
CA LEU A 506 -10.54 -27.15 6.76
C LEU A 506 -11.54 -26.02 6.49
N TRP A 507 -11.93 -25.82 5.23
CA TRP A 507 -12.95 -24.84 4.87
C TRP A 507 -14.30 -25.17 5.52
N MET A 508 -14.78 -26.41 5.38
CA MET A 508 -16.04 -26.86 5.99
C MET A 508 -16.03 -26.72 7.51
N CYS A 509 -14.94 -27.11 8.17
CA CYS A 509 -14.80 -26.96 9.62
C CYS A 509 -14.83 -25.48 10.04
N SER A 510 -14.17 -24.60 9.29
CA SER A 510 -14.18 -23.15 9.58
C SER A 510 -15.57 -22.54 9.44
N VAL A 511 -16.29 -22.86 8.35
CA VAL A 511 -17.66 -22.39 8.12
C VAL A 511 -18.62 -22.92 9.19
N THR A 512 -18.48 -24.20 9.54
CA THR A 512 -19.31 -24.83 10.58
C THR A 512 -19.04 -24.23 11.96
N GLY A 513 -17.78 -23.96 12.30
CA GLY A 513 -17.42 -23.31 13.55
C GLY A 513 -18.00 -21.89 13.65
N VAL A 514 -17.91 -21.10 12.56
CA VAL A 514 -18.53 -19.77 12.50
C VAL A 514 -20.06 -19.87 12.62
N LEU A 515 -20.69 -20.84 11.94
CA LEU A 515 -22.13 -21.06 12.04
C LEU A 515 -22.55 -21.38 13.49
N ILE A 516 -21.85 -22.28 14.17
CA ILE A 516 -22.12 -22.62 15.57
C ILE A 516 -22.00 -21.38 16.46
N TRP A 517 -20.90 -20.61 16.30
CA TRP A 517 -20.68 -19.38 17.06
C TRP A 517 -21.78 -18.33 16.83
N MET A 518 -22.24 -18.17 15.58
CA MET A 518 -23.32 -17.26 15.22
C MET A 518 -24.68 -17.71 15.77
N LEU A 519 -24.95 -19.01 15.79
CA LEU A 519 -26.18 -19.58 16.34
C LEU A 519 -26.24 -19.38 17.87
N GLU A 520 -25.10 -19.56 18.55
CA GLU A 520 -24.95 -19.30 19.99
C GLU A 520 -25.21 -17.83 20.34
N HIS A 521 -24.81 -16.91 19.45
CA HIS A 521 -25.01 -15.45 19.60
C HIS A 521 -26.21 -14.92 18.79
N SER A 522 -27.18 -15.78 18.47
CA SER A 522 -28.30 -15.48 17.57
C SER A 522 -29.16 -14.27 17.98
N GLN A 523 -29.13 -13.89 19.27
CA GLN A 523 -29.78 -12.69 19.81
C GLN A 523 -29.24 -11.37 19.21
N TYR A 524 -27.99 -11.36 18.70
CA TYR A 524 -27.35 -10.17 18.14
C TYR A 524 -27.50 -10.03 16.62
N TYR A 525 -27.89 -11.10 15.89
CA TYR A 525 -27.75 -11.18 14.43
C TYR A 525 -29.08 -11.33 13.65
N HIS A 526 -30.21 -10.93 14.26
CA HIS A 526 -31.56 -11.07 13.68
C HIS A 526 -31.62 -10.71 12.18
N GLY A 527 -31.79 -11.73 11.32
CA GLY A 527 -32.02 -11.60 9.88
C GLY A 527 -30.77 -11.53 8.97
N VAL A 528 -29.56 -11.36 9.52
CA VAL A 528 -28.32 -11.15 8.71
C VAL A 528 -27.35 -12.34 8.76
N VAL A 529 -27.66 -13.37 9.56
CA VAL A 529 -26.80 -14.55 9.81
C VAL A 529 -26.26 -15.16 8.52
N TRP A 530 -27.11 -15.38 7.51
CA TRP A 530 -26.72 -16.02 6.26
C TRP A 530 -25.75 -15.20 5.41
N VAL A 531 -25.93 -13.88 5.40
CA VAL A 531 -25.05 -12.94 4.68
C VAL A 531 -23.68 -12.89 5.34
N LEU A 532 -23.65 -12.75 6.68
CA LEU A 532 -22.42 -12.76 7.46
C LEU A 532 -21.69 -14.10 7.33
N LEU A 533 -22.40 -15.22 7.44
CA LEU A 533 -21.85 -16.56 7.25
C LEU A 533 -21.17 -16.69 5.89
N LEU A 534 -21.80 -16.18 4.82
CA LEU A 534 -21.22 -16.20 3.48
C LEU A 534 -19.94 -15.37 3.40
N ILE A 535 -19.91 -14.19 4.03
CA ILE A 535 -18.70 -13.34 4.11
C ILE A 535 -17.55 -14.09 4.80
N TYR A 536 -17.81 -14.73 5.95
CA TYR A 536 -16.78 -15.53 6.64
C TYR A 536 -16.37 -16.76 5.83
N ALA A 537 -17.31 -17.42 5.15
CA ALA A 537 -17.01 -18.54 4.26
C ALA A 537 -16.11 -18.09 3.10
N THR A 538 -16.33 -16.90 2.55
CA THR A 538 -15.47 -16.30 1.53
C THR A 538 -14.09 -15.92 2.07
N LEU A 539 -14.00 -15.37 3.29
CA LEU A 539 -12.71 -15.12 3.94
C LEU A 539 -11.92 -16.41 4.12
N ALA A 540 -12.56 -17.47 4.61
CA ALA A 540 -11.94 -18.79 4.70
C ALA A 540 -11.51 -19.35 3.33
N ALA A 541 -12.33 -19.14 2.29
CA ALA A 541 -11.98 -19.50 0.93
C ALA A 541 -10.75 -18.73 0.42
N LEU A 542 -10.64 -17.43 0.72
CA LEU A 542 -9.49 -16.58 0.34
C LEU A 542 -8.20 -16.95 1.08
N VAL A 543 -8.28 -17.46 2.31
CA VAL A 543 -7.12 -18.00 3.03
C VAL A 543 -6.58 -19.24 2.32
N LEU A 544 -7.47 -20.06 1.76
CA LEU A 544 -7.12 -21.34 1.14
C LEU A 544 -6.84 -21.23 -0.38
N ALA A 545 -7.40 -20.23 -1.06
CA ALA A 545 -7.22 -20.01 -2.50
C ALA A 545 -5.76 -20.10 -2.98
N PRO A 546 -4.76 -19.48 -2.31
CA PRO A 546 -3.38 -19.46 -2.76
C PRO A 546 -2.75 -20.84 -2.92
N PHE A 547 -3.20 -21.86 -2.17
CA PHE A 547 -2.66 -23.21 -2.27
C PHE A 547 -2.97 -23.88 -3.61
N ALA A 548 -4.03 -23.47 -4.31
CA ALA A 548 -4.36 -23.94 -5.66
C ALA A 548 -3.99 -22.93 -6.74
N THR A 549 -4.25 -21.64 -6.50
CA THR A 549 -4.05 -20.60 -7.52
C THR A 549 -2.58 -20.31 -7.81
N ILE A 550 -1.69 -20.43 -6.81
CA ILE A 550 -0.24 -20.23 -6.99
C ILE A 550 0.38 -21.32 -7.90
N PRO A 551 0.19 -22.63 -7.64
CA PRO A 551 0.66 -23.67 -8.55
C PRO A 551 0.13 -23.51 -9.98
N LEU A 552 -1.13 -23.11 -10.13
CA LEU A 552 -1.74 -22.83 -11.43
C LEU A 552 -1.05 -21.67 -12.14
N ALA A 553 -0.85 -20.55 -11.45
CA ALA A 553 -0.20 -19.36 -11.99
C ALA A 553 1.23 -19.67 -12.45
N LEU A 554 2.01 -20.39 -11.64
CA LEU A 554 3.37 -20.79 -11.97
C LEU A 554 3.42 -21.75 -13.16
N SER A 555 2.54 -22.75 -13.20
CA SER A 555 2.46 -23.69 -14.33
C SER A 555 2.12 -22.96 -15.63
N TRP A 556 1.19 -22.00 -15.57
CA TRP A 556 0.82 -21.19 -16.72
C TRP A 556 2.01 -20.36 -17.21
N ASN A 557 2.68 -19.67 -16.30
CA ASN A 557 3.78 -18.76 -16.63
C ASN A 557 5.02 -19.51 -17.16
N ARG A 558 5.24 -20.75 -16.71
CA ARG A 558 6.37 -21.58 -17.16
C ARG A 558 6.22 -22.12 -18.58
N HIS A 559 5.01 -22.52 -18.97
CA HIS A 559 4.72 -23.17 -20.27
C HIS A 559 4.25 -22.20 -21.35
N ARG A 560 4.34 -20.91 -21.06
CA ARG A 560 4.19 -19.84 -22.05
C ARG A 560 5.52 -19.60 -22.74
#